data_AF-L1JW77-F1
#
_entry.id   AF-L1JW77-F1
#
_cell.length_a   1.000
_cell.length_b   1.000
_cell.length_c   1.000
_cell.angle_alpha   90.00
_cell.angle_beta   90.00
_cell.angle_gamma   90.00
#
_symmetry.space_group_name_H-M   'P 1'
#
loop_
_entity.id
_entity.type
_entity.pdbx_description
1 polymer ?
#
loop_
_entity_poly.entity_id
_entity_poly.type
_entity_poly.pdbx_seq_one_letter_code
_entity_poly.pdbx_strand_id
1 'polypeptide(L)'
;MKLEEHLVVSWTMHEYLEAVQSDEFYEKVEGVLEMDLDSLSPRLREWGIEMTQTASSKEARVRQKHYLAGGSCRYMFEMTADTVLEVIDRALLSSPDLELIFRGSIGPSSMQIVNRLIATFKIDGVVSWLPVSMYVSWRLMLQVEEEELTRICSKFGTRSAAVKGTLFELMFFKEVQRGLRLTYRRKRSRPIKARPWESRSIVFFDPLQLKISLPTTSVCFRPISELQGGYDAVIVDKDAKRAVFVQVTVAEKHSLKLSFFLDTLRALGIPAGLVWKVEIIFLIPRERMPVFRISPVEDCGALETYGWKKGEERKQAKVACLTLN
;
A
#
# COMPACT_ATOMS: atom_id res chain seq x y z
N MET A 1 2.04 2.57 44.65
CA MET A 1 1.04 3.05 43.67
C MET A 1 1.16 2.16 42.43
N LYS A 2 0.14 1.33 42.14
CA LYS A 2 0.08 0.60 40.86
C LYS A 2 -0.54 1.56 39.85
N LEU A 3 0.26 2.06 38.92
CA LEU A 3 -0.24 2.77 37.75
C LEU A 3 -0.89 1.73 36.84
N GLU A 4 -2.17 1.90 36.55
CA GLU A 4 -2.82 1.15 35.47
C GLU A 4 -2.48 1.86 34.16
N GLU A 5 -1.70 1.20 33.31
CA GLU A 5 -1.41 1.68 31.97
C GLU A 5 -2.60 1.43 31.06
N HIS A 6 -3.23 2.49 30.58
CA HIS A 6 -4.27 2.41 29.56
C HIS A 6 -3.65 2.58 28.16
N LEU A 7 -3.69 1.52 27.36
CA LEU A 7 -3.22 1.57 25.98
C LEU A 7 -4.31 2.14 25.07
N VAL A 8 -4.10 3.35 24.57
CA VAL A 8 -4.96 3.93 23.52
C VAL A 8 -4.46 3.46 22.16
N VAL A 9 -5.28 2.67 21.46
CA VAL A 9 -4.97 2.19 20.11
C VAL A 9 -5.44 3.19 19.05
N SER A 10 -4.74 3.19 17.93
CA SER A 10 -5.08 3.92 16.71
C SER A 10 -6.34 3.37 16.07
N TRP A 11 -7.10 4.25 15.42
CA TRP A 11 -8.32 3.87 14.73
C TRP A 11 -8.03 3.23 13.38
N THR A 12 -8.92 2.35 12.98
CA THR A 12 -8.96 1.68 11.70
C THR A 12 -9.81 2.46 10.70
N MET A 13 -9.61 2.20 9.40
CA MET A 13 -10.48 2.74 8.35
C MET A 13 -11.96 2.46 8.62
N HIS A 14 -12.30 1.28 9.15
CA HIS A 14 -13.69 0.92 9.44
C HIS A 14 -14.31 1.84 10.49
N GLU A 15 -13.60 2.09 11.60
CA GLU A 15 -14.06 2.97 12.67
C GLU A 15 -14.23 4.43 12.18
N TYR A 16 -13.34 4.91 11.30
CA TYR A 16 -13.53 6.23 10.69
C TYR A 16 -14.77 6.31 9.81
N LEU A 17 -14.98 5.28 8.97
CA LEU A 17 -16.13 5.22 8.09
C LEU A 17 -17.45 5.13 8.86
N GLU A 18 -17.46 4.40 9.99
CA GLU A 18 -18.58 4.32 10.91
C GLU A 18 -18.87 5.68 11.56
N ALA A 19 -17.84 6.39 12.06
CA ALA A 19 -18.02 7.68 12.71
C ALA A 19 -18.65 8.74 11.80
N VAL A 20 -18.27 8.79 10.53
CA VAL A 20 -18.82 9.77 9.57
C VAL A 20 -20.23 9.43 9.07
N GLN A 21 -20.80 8.28 9.45
CA GLN A 21 -22.21 7.99 9.22
C GLN A 21 -23.13 8.87 10.09
N SER A 22 -22.65 9.36 11.24
CA SER A 22 -23.38 10.32 12.05
C SER A 22 -23.34 11.70 11.39
N ASP A 23 -24.50 12.20 10.95
CA ASP A 23 -24.62 13.53 10.35
C ASP A 23 -24.14 14.63 11.30
N GLU A 24 -24.55 14.57 12.58
CA GLU A 24 -24.15 15.54 13.60
C GLU A 24 -22.63 15.58 13.83
N PHE A 25 -21.97 14.41 13.80
CA PHE A 25 -20.53 14.36 13.89
C PHE A 25 -19.87 14.89 12.61
N TYR A 26 -20.37 14.45 11.46
CA TYR A 26 -19.82 14.83 10.16
C TYR A 26 -19.85 16.34 9.92
N GLU A 27 -20.97 17.00 10.22
CA GLU A 27 -21.10 18.47 10.10
C GLU A 27 -20.04 19.23 10.91
N LYS A 28 -19.52 18.66 12.00
CA LYS A 28 -18.46 19.27 12.81
C LYS A 28 -17.06 19.09 12.22
N VAL A 29 -16.85 18.05 11.40
CA VAL A 29 -15.53 17.66 10.90
C VAL A 29 -15.37 17.80 9.39
N GLU A 30 -16.45 18.09 8.66
CA GLU A 30 -16.44 18.14 7.20
C GLU A 30 -15.40 19.12 6.65
N GLY A 31 -15.26 20.29 7.29
CA GLY A 31 -14.33 21.33 6.86
C GLY A 31 -12.86 20.92 6.94
N VAL A 32 -12.51 19.97 7.81
CA VAL A 32 -11.15 19.45 7.90
C VAL A 32 -10.95 18.17 7.10
N LEU A 33 -12.02 17.44 6.74
CA LEU A 33 -11.94 16.24 5.91
C LEU A 33 -11.66 16.56 4.43
N GLU A 34 -11.97 17.77 4.00
CA GLU A 34 -11.64 18.24 2.66
C GLU A 34 -10.12 18.28 2.42
N MET A 35 -9.72 17.88 1.22
CA MET A 35 -8.34 18.01 0.74
C MET A 35 -8.31 19.04 -0.38
N ASP A 36 -7.69 20.19 -0.12
CA ASP A 36 -7.36 21.16 -1.15
C ASP A 36 -6.21 20.64 -2.01
N LEU A 37 -6.54 19.81 -2.99
CA LEU A 37 -5.53 19.21 -3.85
C LEU A 37 -4.85 20.22 -4.75
N ASP A 38 -5.40 21.41 -4.99
CA ASP A 38 -4.69 22.43 -5.77
C ASP A 38 -3.48 22.96 -4.97
N SER A 39 -3.65 23.17 -3.67
CA SER A 39 -2.56 23.49 -2.73
C SER A 39 -1.59 22.31 -2.53
N LEU A 40 -2.11 21.10 -2.35
CA LEU A 40 -1.32 19.93 -1.96
C LEU A 40 -0.58 19.28 -3.14
N SER A 41 -1.15 19.33 -4.34
CA SER A 41 -0.62 18.62 -5.53
C SER A 41 0.84 18.93 -5.84
N PRO A 42 1.33 20.19 -5.81
CA PRO A 42 2.74 20.46 -6.05
C PRO A 42 3.66 19.72 -5.08
N ARG A 43 3.34 19.72 -3.78
CA ARG A 43 4.11 19.03 -2.74
C ARG A 43 4.03 17.52 -2.88
N LEU A 44 2.85 16.98 -3.20
CA LEU A 44 2.65 15.54 -3.36
C LEU A 44 3.34 15.00 -4.63
N ARG A 45 3.29 15.75 -5.73
CA ARG A 45 3.96 15.41 -7.00
C ARG A 45 5.47 15.33 -6.87
N GLU A 46 6.10 16.15 -6.02
CA GLU A 46 7.53 16.05 -5.70
C GLU A 46 7.90 14.62 -5.22
N TRP A 47 6.98 13.94 -4.56
CA TRP A 47 7.16 12.58 -4.03
C TRP A 47 6.53 11.48 -4.91
N GLY A 48 6.13 11.81 -6.15
CA GLY A 48 5.49 10.88 -7.09
C GLY A 48 4.03 10.56 -6.77
N ILE A 49 3.40 11.35 -5.88
CA ILE A 49 2.03 11.13 -5.45
C ILE A 49 1.11 12.01 -6.30
N GLU A 50 0.38 11.40 -7.22
CA GLU A 50 -0.68 12.08 -7.97
C GLU A 50 -2.02 11.79 -7.30
N MET A 51 -2.62 12.85 -6.73
CA MET A 51 -3.98 12.81 -6.21
C MET A 51 -4.86 13.70 -7.07
N THR A 52 -6.05 13.22 -7.38
CA THR A 52 -7.06 13.95 -8.14
C THR A 52 -8.33 14.08 -7.31
N GLN A 53 -8.97 15.25 -7.39
CA GLN A 53 -10.09 15.59 -6.50
C GLN A 53 -11.36 14.96 -7.04
N THR A 54 -11.87 13.94 -6.36
CA THR A 54 -13.09 13.24 -6.79
C THR A 54 -13.99 12.82 -5.64
N ALA A 55 -13.67 13.20 -4.40
CA ALA A 55 -14.39 12.75 -3.23
C ALA A 55 -15.75 13.47 -3.12
N SER A 56 -16.79 12.87 -3.69
CA SER A 56 -18.17 13.39 -3.63
C SER A 56 -18.95 12.88 -2.41
N SER A 57 -18.53 11.78 -1.78
CA SER A 57 -19.17 11.21 -0.59
C SER A 57 -18.32 11.38 0.68
N LYS A 58 -18.98 11.29 1.84
CA LYS A 58 -18.31 11.35 3.16
C LYS A 58 -17.20 10.30 3.28
N GLU A 59 -17.49 9.08 2.83
CA GLU A 59 -16.57 7.95 2.83
C GLU A 59 -15.40 8.18 1.88
N ALA A 60 -15.64 8.79 0.72
CA ALA A 60 -14.58 9.11 -0.22
C ALA A 60 -13.59 10.13 0.37
N ARG A 61 -14.09 11.15 1.10
CA ARG A 61 -13.24 12.15 1.77
C ARG A 61 -12.38 11.52 2.87
N VAL A 62 -12.99 10.69 3.72
CA VAL A 62 -12.27 9.93 4.75
C VAL A 62 -11.19 9.05 4.12
N ARG A 63 -11.53 8.27 3.08
CA ARG A 63 -10.57 7.37 2.42
C ARG A 63 -9.40 8.12 1.80
N GLN A 64 -9.68 9.25 1.15
CA GLN A 64 -8.65 10.06 0.52
C GLN A 64 -7.69 10.63 1.58
N LYS A 65 -8.24 11.20 2.65
CA LYS A 65 -7.45 11.77 3.73
C LYS A 65 -6.72 10.73 4.57
N HIS A 66 -7.24 9.51 4.68
CA HIS A 66 -6.59 8.41 5.40
C HIS A 66 -5.18 8.12 4.88
N TYR A 67 -4.91 8.35 3.59
CA TYR A 67 -3.57 8.22 3.06
C TYR A 67 -2.53 9.07 3.83
N LEU A 68 -2.94 10.27 4.26
CA LEU A 68 -2.13 11.18 5.07
C LEU A 68 -2.30 10.95 6.57
N ALA A 69 -3.55 10.85 7.04
CA ALA A 69 -3.90 10.82 8.45
C ALA A 69 -3.71 9.43 9.10
N GLY A 70 -3.91 8.36 8.32
CA GLY A 70 -3.92 6.97 8.74
C GLY A 70 -4.59 6.76 10.11
N GLY A 71 -3.91 6.10 11.04
CA GLY A 71 -4.46 5.73 12.35
C GLY A 71 -4.62 6.87 13.37
N SER A 72 -4.34 8.13 13.01
CA SER A 72 -4.45 9.28 13.93
C SER A 72 -5.79 10.01 13.78
N CYS A 73 -6.64 9.91 14.81
CA CYS A 73 -7.92 10.63 14.86
C CYS A 73 -7.75 12.15 14.79
N ARG A 74 -6.70 12.68 15.44
CA ARG A 74 -6.38 14.11 15.38
C ARG A 74 -6.07 14.53 13.94
N TYR A 75 -5.29 13.74 13.21
CA TYR A 75 -5.02 14.03 11.81
C TYR A 75 -6.28 13.90 10.95
N MET A 76 -7.15 12.94 11.26
CA MET A 76 -8.38 12.72 10.50
C MET A 76 -9.44 13.80 10.74
N PHE A 77 -9.70 14.20 11.99
CA PHE A 77 -10.89 14.97 12.38
C PHE A 77 -10.62 16.31 13.05
N GLU A 78 -9.37 16.66 13.38
CA GLU A 78 -9.03 17.96 14.00
C GLU A 78 -8.16 18.85 13.11
N MET A 79 -7.46 18.29 12.11
CA MET A 79 -6.44 19.02 11.34
C MET A 79 -6.75 18.96 9.85
N THR A 80 -6.55 20.04 9.09
CA THR A 80 -6.67 20.00 7.63
C THR A 80 -5.54 19.16 7.02
N ALA A 81 -5.71 18.71 5.78
CA ALA A 81 -4.68 17.92 5.09
C ALA A 81 -3.33 18.66 4.95
N ASP A 82 -3.32 19.98 4.71
CA ASP A 82 -2.10 20.79 4.70
C ASP A 82 -1.38 20.76 6.05
N THR A 83 -2.13 20.96 7.15
CA THR A 83 -1.53 20.94 8.49
C THR A 83 -0.99 19.54 8.84
N VAL A 84 -1.69 18.47 8.44
CA VAL A 84 -1.21 17.09 8.62
C VAL A 84 0.11 16.88 7.87
N LEU A 85 0.20 17.30 6.60
CA LEU A 85 1.44 17.22 5.83
C LEU A 85 2.58 17.99 6.48
N GLU A 86 2.36 19.25 6.88
CA GLU A 86 3.39 20.05 7.54
C GLU A 86 3.90 19.41 8.84
N VAL A 87 2.99 18.86 9.64
CA VAL A 87 3.32 18.21 10.91
C VAL A 87 4.13 16.94 10.69
N ILE A 88 3.74 16.12 9.71
CA ILE A 88 4.46 14.90 9.33
C ILE A 88 5.84 15.26 8.76
N ASP A 89 5.91 16.21 7.83
CA ASP A 89 7.17 16.63 7.19
C ASP A 89 8.18 17.12 8.22
N ARG A 90 7.74 17.95 9.16
CA ARG A 90 8.57 18.43 10.27
C ARG A 90 9.04 17.29 11.16
N ALA A 91 8.18 16.33 11.44
CA ALA A 91 8.52 15.16 12.26
C ALA A 91 9.55 14.27 11.56
N LEU A 92 9.40 14.03 10.24
CA LEU A 92 10.35 13.29 9.41
C LEU A 92 11.72 13.99 9.36
N LEU A 93 11.76 15.31 9.23
CA LEU A 93 13.00 16.09 9.28
C LEU A 93 13.69 16.00 10.65
N SER A 94 12.91 15.88 11.72
CA SER A 94 13.43 15.83 13.10
C SER A 94 13.81 14.41 13.56
N SER A 95 13.38 13.38 12.83
CA SER A 95 13.64 11.98 13.18
C SER A 95 13.70 11.11 11.92
N PRO A 96 14.90 10.96 11.32
CA PRO A 96 15.08 10.14 10.12
C PRO A 96 15.18 8.64 10.41
N ASP A 97 15.20 8.21 11.68
CA ASP A 97 15.45 6.81 12.05
C ASP A 97 14.17 5.98 12.02
N LEU A 98 13.97 5.28 10.89
CA LEU A 98 12.90 4.31 10.66
C LEU A 98 12.82 3.25 11.77
N GLU A 99 13.94 2.90 12.40
CA GLU A 99 13.99 1.89 13.44
C GLU A 99 13.21 2.31 14.70
N LEU A 100 13.16 3.61 15.00
CA LEU A 100 12.43 4.13 16.16
C LEU A 100 10.94 3.81 16.09
N ILE A 101 10.35 3.89 14.89
CA ILE A 101 8.93 3.60 14.66
C ILE A 101 8.62 2.14 15.01
N PHE A 102 9.45 1.20 14.56
CA PHE A 102 9.21 -0.23 14.80
C PHE A 102 9.64 -0.71 16.19
N ARG A 103 10.50 0.05 16.88
CA ARG A 103 10.87 -0.25 18.28
C ARG A 103 9.71 -0.06 19.24
N GLY A 104 8.83 0.92 18.99
CA GLY A 104 7.72 1.26 19.90
C GLY A 104 8.16 1.87 21.24
N SER A 105 9.47 2.14 21.42
CA SER A 105 10.06 2.63 22.66
C SER A 105 10.01 4.16 22.72
N ILE A 106 8.82 4.74 22.65
CA ILE A 106 8.65 6.19 22.61
C ILE A 106 7.61 6.58 23.64
N GLY A 107 8.10 6.94 24.82
CA GLY A 107 7.27 7.51 25.87
C GLY A 107 6.82 8.94 25.50
N PRO A 108 5.83 9.49 26.20
CA PRO A 108 5.41 10.89 26.07
C PRO A 108 6.56 11.90 26.28
N SER A 109 7.65 11.46 26.90
CA SER A 109 8.84 12.26 27.25
C SER A 109 9.95 12.28 26.19
N SER A 110 9.76 11.64 25.03
CA SER A 110 10.77 11.69 23.95
C SER A 110 10.83 13.08 23.31
N MET A 111 12.03 13.67 23.23
CA MET A 111 12.26 14.92 22.47
C MET A 111 12.13 14.72 20.96
N GLN A 112 12.15 13.48 20.50
CA GLN A 112 11.97 13.14 19.09
C GLN A 112 10.47 13.07 18.81
N ILE A 113 10.00 13.84 17.83
CA ILE A 113 8.57 13.99 17.47
C ILE A 113 8.01 12.71 16.80
N VAL A 114 8.60 11.54 17.07
CA VAL A 114 8.25 10.25 16.45
C VAL A 114 6.83 9.79 16.81
N ASN A 115 6.29 10.25 17.94
CA ASN A 115 4.88 10.02 18.30
C ASN A 115 3.91 10.53 17.21
N ARG A 116 4.36 11.44 16.35
CA ARG A 116 3.60 11.96 15.20
C ARG A 116 3.69 11.09 13.95
N LEU A 117 4.61 10.12 13.93
CA LEU A 117 4.91 9.23 12.80
C LEU A 117 4.49 7.77 13.07
N ILE A 118 4.07 7.45 14.28
CA ILE A 118 3.76 6.09 14.74
C ILE A 118 2.28 5.97 15.09
N ALA A 119 1.71 4.82 14.75
CA ALA A 119 0.40 4.37 15.20
C ALA A 119 0.54 3.06 15.98
N THR A 120 -0.36 2.86 16.93
CA THR A 120 -0.40 1.66 17.76
C THR A 120 -1.64 0.87 17.44
N PHE A 121 -1.50 -0.30 16.84
CA PHE A 121 -2.62 -1.16 16.48
C PHE A 121 -2.63 -2.43 17.33
N LYS A 122 -3.82 -2.93 17.65
CA LYS A 122 -3.99 -4.25 18.24
C LYS A 122 -4.52 -5.20 17.18
N ILE A 123 -3.62 -6.01 16.62
CA ILE A 123 -3.91 -6.93 15.51
C ILE A 123 -3.81 -8.34 16.07
N ASP A 124 -4.91 -9.11 16.00
CA ASP A 124 -5.00 -10.47 16.56
C ASP A 124 -4.55 -10.56 18.03
N GLY A 125 -4.87 -9.53 18.82
CA GLY A 125 -4.50 -9.43 20.25
C GLY A 125 -3.06 -8.98 20.51
N VAL A 126 -2.23 -8.82 19.46
CA VAL A 126 -0.83 -8.38 19.55
C VAL A 126 -0.73 -6.89 19.28
N VAL A 127 -0.09 -6.16 20.19
CA VAL A 127 0.22 -4.73 20.00
C VAL A 127 1.36 -4.61 18.99
N SER A 128 1.10 -3.89 17.90
CA SER A 128 2.06 -3.59 16.85
C SER A 128 2.18 -2.09 16.66
N TRP A 129 3.41 -1.64 16.49
CA TRP A 129 3.72 -0.27 16.12
C TRP A 129 4.04 -0.21 14.63
N LEU A 130 3.36 0.68 13.92
CA LEU A 130 3.49 0.87 12.49
C LEU A 130 3.61 2.37 12.20
N PRO A 131 4.12 2.76 11.02
CA PRO A 131 3.93 4.12 10.54
C PRO A 131 2.47 4.55 10.66
N VAL A 132 2.23 5.80 11.07
CA VAL A 132 0.88 6.32 11.32
C VAL A 132 0.01 6.29 10.06
N SER A 133 0.62 6.44 8.87
CA SER A 133 -0.09 6.47 7.60
C SER A 133 0.76 5.94 6.44
N MET A 134 0.10 5.71 5.31
CA MET A 134 0.76 5.30 4.07
C MET A 134 1.73 6.35 3.53
N TYR A 135 1.39 7.64 3.70
CA TYR A 135 2.31 8.73 3.38
C TYR A 135 3.61 8.65 4.17
N VAL A 136 3.52 8.44 5.50
CA VAL A 136 4.71 8.29 6.35
C VAL A 136 5.53 7.06 5.92
N SER A 137 4.88 5.93 5.69
CA SER A 137 5.53 4.70 5.21
C SER A 137 6.32 4.93 3.92
N TRP A 138 5.70 5.65 2.97
CA TRP A 138 6.31 5.98 1.68
C TRP A 138 7.52 6.91 1.85
N ARG A 139 7.36 7.99 2.62
CA ARG A 139 8.42 8.97 2.86
C ARG A 139 9.64 8.36 3.52
N LEU A 140 9.43 7.48 4.50
CA LEU A 140 10.51 6.76 5.16
C LEU A 140 11.24 5.82 4.20
N MET A 141 10.51 5.09 3.35
CA MET A 141 11.12 4.20 2.36
C MET A 141 12.03 4.96 1.38
N LEU A 142 11.64 6.18 0.98
CA LEU A 142 12.47 7.02 0.12
C LEU A 142 13.76 7.48 0.80
N GLN A 143 13.79 7.59 2.13
CA GLN A 143 14.94 8.06 2.91
C GLN A 143 15.93 6.96 3.31
N VAL A 144 15.49 5.70 3.40
CA VAL A 144 16.34 4.57 3.82
C VAL A 144 16.96 3.84 2.64
N GLU A 145 18.20 3.39 2.80
CA GLU A 145 18.85 2.51 1.82
C GLU A 145 18.34 1.06 1.90
N GLU A 146 18.60 0.26 0.86
CA GLU A 146 18.14 -1.14 0.78
C GLU A 146 18.66 -1.97 1.96
N GLU A 147 19.93 -1.82 2.31
CA GLU A 147 20.59 -2.57 3.37
C GLU A 147 19.98 -2.26 4.73
N GLU A 148 19.63 -0.99 4.96
CA GLU A 148 18.96 -0.56 6.18
C GLU A 148 17.54 -1.13 6.26
N LEU A 149 16.77 -1.05 5.18
CA LEU A 149 15.41 -1.60 5.14
C LEU A 149 15.41 -3.13 5.34
N THR A 150 16.39 -3.83 4.77
CA THR A 150 16.60 -5.28 4.94
C THR A 150 16.95 -5.61 6.39
N ARG A 151 17.81 -4.81 7.03
CA ARG A 151 18.18 -4.94 8.45
C ARG A 151 16.96 -4.74 9.36
N ILE A 152 16.15 -3.71 9.11
CA ILE A 152 14.92 -3.44 9.86
C ILE A 152 13.90 -4.57 9.65
N CYS A 153 13.70 -5.04 8.42
CA CYS A 153 12.82 -6.18 8.14
C CYS A 153 13.24 -7.43 8.91
N SER A 154 14.54 -7.73 8.95
CA SER A 154 15.08 -8.89 9.68
C SER A 154 14.88 -8.78 11.19
N LYS A 155 15.00 -7.57 11.75
CA LYS A 155 14.92 -7.32 13.19
C LYS A 155 13.49 -7.21 13.71
N PHE A 156 12.58 -6.58 12.96
CA PHE A 156 11.23 -6.26 13.43
C PHE A 156 10.14 -7.08 12.74
N GLY A 157 10.40 -7.63 11.55
CA GLY A 157 9.43 -8.45 10.81
C GLY A 157 9.09 -9.78 11.50
N THR A 158 9.83 -10.20 12.52
CA THR A 158 9.50 -11.38 13.33
C THR A 158 8.52 -11.07 14.46
N ARG A 159 8.27 -9.79 14.77
CA ARG A 159 7.42 -9.37 15.90
C ARG A 159 5.93 -9.57 15.61
N SER A 160 5.48 -9.25 14.40
CA SER A 160 4.10 -9.49 13.98
C SER A 160 3.98 -9.61 12.46
N ALA A 161 2.94 -10.31 12.00
CA ALA A 161 2.68 -10.47 10.57
C ALA A 161 2.40 -9.13 9.86
N ALA A 162 1.77 -8.18 10.56
CA ALA A 162 1.51 -6.84 10.04
C ALA A 162 2.81 -6.07 9.78
N VAL A 163 3.71 -6.01 10.76
CA VAL A 163 5.04 -5.37 10.61
C VAL A 163 5.83 -6.02 9.47
N LYS A 164 5.82 -7.36 9.40
CA LYS A 164 6.47 -8.10 8.31
C LYS A 164 5.88 -7.73 6.95
N GLY A 165 4.56 -7.67 6.85
CA GLY A 165 3.82 -7.33 5.64
C GLY A 165 4.18 -5.93 5.15
N THR A 166 4.07 -4.93 6.02
CA THR A 166 4.40 -3.53 5.70
C THR A 166 5.85 -3.39 5.24
N LEU A 167 6.81 -3.96 5.97
CA LEU A 167 8.23 -3.88 5.59
C LEU A 167 8.51 -4.61 4.26
N PHE A 168 7.85 -5.75 4.02
CA PHE A 168 7.99 -6.50 2.77
C PHE A 168 7.41 -5.74 1.58
N GLU A 169 6.29 -5.04 1.76
CA GLU A 169 5.72 -4.15 0.75
C GLU A 169 6.65 -2.95 0.45
N LEU A 170 7.22 -2.31 1.47
CA LEU A 170 8.18 -1.23 1.27
C LEU A 170 9.43 -1.70 0.51
N MET A 171 9.96 -2.89 0.82
CA MET A 171 11.07 -3.48 0.06
C MET A 171 10.70 -3.72 -1.40
N PHE A 172 9.49 -4.21 -1.68
CA PHE A 172 9.04 -4.38 -3.06
C PHE A 172 9.07 -3.05 -3.85
N PHE A 173 8.53 -1.97 -3.29
CA PHE A 173 8.53 -0.69 -3.99
C PHE A 173 9.92 -0.06 -4.13
N LYS A 174 10.80 -0.24 -3.14
CA LYS A 174 12.22 0.15 -3.28
C LYS A 174 12.88 -0.57 -4.47
N GLU A 175 12.59 -1.87 -4.62
CA GLU A 175 13.10 -2.67 -5.73
C GLU A 175 12.45 -2.33 -7.08
N VAL A 176 11.21 -1.84 -7.12
CA VAL A 176 10.63 -1.26 -8.35
C VAL A 176 11.45 -0.06 -8.85
N GLN A 177 11.90 0.81 -7.95
CA GLN A 177 12.68 1.99 -8.31
C GLN A 177 14.11 1.65 -8.76
N ARG A 178 14.65 0.51 -8.32
CA ARG A 178 16.03 0.06 -8.64
C ARG A 178 16.08 -0.96 -9.77
N GLY A 179 14.94 -1.59 -10.08
CA GLY A 179 14.79 -2.65 -11.06
C GLY A 179 14.57 -4.02 -10.41
N LEU A 180 13.37 -4.60 -10.61
CA LEU A 180 12.95 -5.81 -9.91
C LEU A 180 13.72 -7.05 -10.36
N ARG A 181 14.25 -7.81 -9.40
CA ARG A 181 14.85 -9.14 -9.63
C ARG A 181 13.96 -10.21 -9.02
N LEU A 182 13.25 -10.94 -9.88
CA LEU A 182 12.27 -11.94 -9.45
C LEU A 182 12.77 -13.37 -9.65
N THR A 183 12.44 -14.25 -8.72
CA THR A 183 12.58 -15.70 -8.88
C THR A 183 11.20 -16.34 -8.88
N TYR A 184 10.82 -16.97 -10.00
CA TYR A 184 9.48 -17.55 -10.18
C TYR A 184 9.41 -18.99 -9.67
N ARG A 185 8.31 -19.29 -8.98
CA ARG A 185 7.94 -20.66 -8.59
C ARG A 185 7.56 -21.48 -9.83
N ARG A 186 8.07 -22.71 -9.92
CA ARG A 186 7.67 -23.69 -10.92
C ARG A 186 7.12 -24.94 -10.23
N LYS A 187 6.04 -25.51 -10.77
CA LYS A 187 5.30 -26.63 -10.16
C LYS A 187 6.11 -27.94 -10.10
N ARG A 188 7.14 -28.11 -10.93
CA ARG A 188 7.90 -29.38 -11.08
C ARG A 188 9.39 -29.20 -11.42
N SER A 189 9.92 -28.00 -11.23
CA SER A 189 11.32 -27.71 -11.53
C SER A 189 11.86 -26.65 -10.60
N ARG A 190 13.20 -26.51 -10.58
CA ARG A 190 13.86 -25.48 -9.77
C ARG A 190 13.29 -24.10 -10.14
N PRO A 191 13.11 -23.21 -9.15
CA PRO A 191 12.72 -21.84 -9.42
C PRO A 191 13.62 -21.20 -10.46
N ILE A 192 13.05 -20.38 -11.34
CA ILE A 192 13.79 -19.72 -12.41
C ILE A 192 13.99 -18.24 -12.07
N LYS A 193 15.25 -17.78 -12.12
CA LYS A 193 15.56 -16.35 -12.06
C LYS A 193 15.04 -15.69 -13.34
N ALA A 194 14.20 -14.69 -13.17
CA ALA A 194 13.73 -13.86 -14.26
C ALA A 194 14.87 -12.98 -14.79
N ARG A 195 14.73 -12.48 -16.02
CA ARG A 195 15.49 -11.30 -16.41
C ARG A 195 15.10 -10.15 -15.47
N PRO A 196 16.07 -9.32 -15.02
CA PRO A 196 15.76 -8.13 -14.23
C PRO A 196 14.77 -7.25 -14.99
N TRP A 197 13.81 -6.70 -14.25
CA TRP A 197 12.93 -5.69 -14.81
C TRP A 197 13.62 -4.35 -14.66
N GLU A 198 13.42 -3.48 -15.64
CA GLU A 198 13.91 -2.11 -15.59
C GLU A 198 13.30 -1.36 -14.40
N SER A 199 14.05 -0.38 -13.88
CA SER A 199 13.54 0.55 -12.88
C SER A 199 12.34 1.31 -13.44
N ARG A 200 11.39 1.63 -12.56
CA ARG A 200 10.17 2.36 -12.92
C ARG A 200 9.88 3.44 -11.90
N SER A 201 9.33 4.56 -12.37
CA SER A 201 8.68 5.52 -11.49
C SER A 201 7.42 4.90 -10.90
N ILE A 202 7.10 5.32 -9.68
CA ILE A 202 5.89 4.91 -8.98
C ILE A 202 4.93 6.10 -8.99
N VAL A 203 3.72 5.85 -9.44
CA VAL A 203 2.65 6.84 -9.53
C VAL A 203 1.51 6.37 -8.64
N PHE A 204 1.15 7.20 -7.66
CA PHE A 204 -0.02 6.92 -6.84
C PHE A 204 -1.30 7.24 -7.62
N PHE A 205 -2.35 6.46 -7.41
CA PHE A 205 -3.63 6.73 -8.04
C PHE A 205 -4.81 6.24 -7.20
N ASP A 206 -5.99 6.80 -7.44
CA ASP A 206 -7.23 6.25 -6.91
C ASP A 206 -7.93 5.39 -7.99
N PRO A 207 -7.99 4.07 -7.80
CA PRO A 207 -8.60 3.13 -8.74
C PRO A 207 -10.13 3.20 -8.80
N LEU A 208 -10.79 3.91 -7.88
CA LEU A 208 -12.21 4.22 -8.02
C LEU A 208 -12.46 5.37 -8.99
N GLN A 209 -11.41 6.08 -9.40
CA GLN A 209 -11.50 7.17 -10.35
C GLN A 209 -11.36 6.65 -11.78
N LEU A 210 -12.37 6.95 -12.59
CA LEU A 210 -12.40 6.55 -13.99
C LEU A 210 -11.52 7.48 -14.84
N LYS A 211 -10.76 6.89 -15.77
CA LYS A 211 -10.03 7.53 -16.87
C LYS A 211 -8.78 8.31 -16.46
N ILE A 212 -7.79 7.60 -15.94
CA ILE A 212 -6.42 8.11 -15.89
C ILE A 212 -5.81 7.97 -17.29
N SER A 213 -5.26 9.06 -17.83
CA SER A 213 -4.48 8.99 -19.07
C SER A 213 -3.20 8.19 -18.81
N LEU A 214 -3.08 7.03 -19.44
CA LEU A 214 -1.87 6.21 -19.32
C LEU A 214 -0.63 6.98 -19.82
N PRO A 215 0.43 7.06 -19.00
CA PRO A 215 1.70 7.63 -19.43
C PRO A 215 2.26 6.93 -20.66
N THR A 216 3.11 7.65 -21.40
CA THR A 216 3.84 7.09 -22.54
C THR A 216 4.92 6.11 -22.09
N THR A 217 5.53 6.35 -20.93
CA THR A 217 6.53 5.46 -20.33
C THR A 217 5.90 4.37 -19.49
N SER A 218 6.62 3.26 -19.29
CA SER A 218 6.19 2.22 -18.37
C SER A 218 6.29 2.71 -16.93
N VAL A 219 5.18 2.63 -16.19
CA VAL A 219 5.08 3.11 -14.81
C VAL A 219 4.53 2.02 -13.89
N CYS A 220 4.86 2.12 -12.61
CA CYS A 220 4.27 1.31 -11.55
C CYS A 220 3.18 2.11 -10.84
N PHE A 221 1.93 1.81 -11.09
CA PHE A 221 0.83 2.41 -10.36
C PHE A 221 0.66 1.76 -9.00
N ARG A 222 0.54 2.57 -7.96
CA ARG A 222 0.22 2.15 -6.59
C ARG A 222 -1.12 2.76 -6.16
N PRO A 223 -2.11 1.96 -5.74
CA PRO A 223 -3.36 2.51 -5.27
C PRO A 223 -3.16 3.29 -3.96
N ILE A 224 -3.86 4.41 -3.82
CA ILE A 224 -3.94 5.21 -2.59
C ILE A 224 -4.89 4.57 -1.58
N SER A 225 -5.93 3.89 -2.07
CA SER A 225 -6.97 3.29 -1.25
C SER A 225 -6.58 1.90 -0.75
N GLU A 226 -6.67 1.70 0.56
CA GLU A 226 -6.44 0.41 1.25
C GLU A 226 -7.53 -0.65 0.97
N LEU A 227 -8.66 -0.26 0.34
CA LEU A 227 -9.77 -1.16 0.02
C LEU A 227 -9.61 -1.88 -1.33
N GLN A 228 -8.45 -1.75 -1.98
CA GLN A 228 -8.09 -2.51 -3.18
C GLN A 228 -7.73 -3.95 -2.77
N GLY A 229 -8.73 -4.74 -2.39
CA GLY A 229 -8.57 -6.07 -1.80
C GLY A 229 -7.98 -7.16 -2.72
N GLY A 230 -7.37 -6.78 -3.84
CA GLY A 230 -6.83 -7.68 -4.86
C GLY A 230 -5.35 -7.51 -5.19
N TYR A 231 -4.74 -6.34 -5.04
CA TYR A 231 -3.35 -6.09 -5.47
C TYR A 231 -2.74 -4.85 -4.80
N ASP A 232 -1.41 -4.79 -4.74
CA ASP A 232 -0.66 -3.67 -4.15
C ASP A 232 -0.03 -2.77 -5.21
N ALA A 233 0.22 -3.29 -6.42
CA ALA A 233 0.70 -2.51 -7.54
C ALA A 233 0.24 -3.04 -8.90
N VAL A 234 0.16 -2.16 -9.90
CA VAL A 234 0.01 -2.53 -11.30
C VAL A 234 1.04 -1.83 -12.16
N ILE A 235 1.90 -2.62 -12.81
CA ILE A 235 2.92 -2.13 -13.72
C ILE A 235 2.33 -2.12 -15.12
N VAL A 236 2.24 -0.94 -15.71
CA VAL A 236 1.63 -0.72 -17.03
C VAL A 236 2.71 -0.31 -18.02
N ASP A 237 2.69 -0.94 -19.18
CA ASP A 237 3.52 -0.61 -20.33
C ASP A 237 2.59 -0.47 -21.53
N LYS A 238 2.37 0.78 -21.94
CA LYS A 238 1.43 1.14 -23.00
C LYS A 238 1.89 0.67 -24.37
N ASP A 239 3.19 0.78 -24.63
CA ASP A 239 3.79 0.40 -25.91
C ASP A 239 3.82 -1.12 -26.07
N ALA A 240 4.19 -1.83 -25.02
CA ALA A 240 4.15 -3.30 -24.99
C ALA A 240 2.74 -3.86 -24.77
N LYS A 241 1.73 -3.01 -24.56
CA LYS A 241 0.34 -3.37 -24.23
C LYS A 241 0.26 -4.42 -23.13
N ARG A 242 0.94 -4.15 -22.02
CA ARG A 242 1.10 -5.09 -20.91
C ARG A 242 0.71 -4.45 -19.59
N ALA A 243 -0.10 -5.16 -18.82
CA ALA A 243 -0.44 -4.80 -17.45
C ALA A 243 -0.07 -5.97 -16.53
N VAL A 244 0.79 -5.72 -15.54
CA VAL A 244 1.23 -6.73 -14.58
C VAL A 244 0.84 -6.30 -13.18
N PHE A 245 -0.16 -6.98 -12.64
CA PHE A 245 -0.56 -6.80 -11.26
C PHE A 245 0.35 -7.60 -10.34
N VAL A 246 0.73 -6.96 -9.23
CA VAL A 246 1.54 -7.55 -8.18
C VAL A 246 0.76 -7.49 -6.88
N GLN A 247 0.59 -8.66 -6.26
CA GLN A 247 0.03 -8.81 -4.92
C GLN A 247 1.13 -9.31 -3.98
N VAL A 248 1.56 -8.44 -3.09
CA VAL A 248 2.62 -8.64 -2.12
C VAL A 248 2.01 -9.26 -0.86
N THR A 249 2.53 -10.39 -0.40
CA THR A 249 2.00 -11.02 0.81
C THR A 249 3.02 -11.87 1.54
N VAL A 250 2.96 -11.83 2.87
CA VAL A 250 3.76 -12.67 3.78
C VAL A 250 2.99 -13.87 4.31
N ALA A 251 1.69 -13.95 4.00
CA ALA A 251 0.80 -15.02 4.40
C ALA A 251 1.09 -16.31 3.63
N GLU A 252 0.74 -17.45 4.22
CA GLU A 252 0.85 -18.75 3.55
C GLU A 252 -0.30 -19.02 2.58
N LYS A 253 -1.41 -18.29 2.74
CA LYS A 253 -2.60 -18.42 1.92
C LYS A 253 -3.15 -17.04 1.62
N HIS A 254 -3.51 -16.80 0.36
CA HIS A 254 -4.14 -15.54 -0.04
C HIS A 254 -5.27 -15.77 -1.05
N SER A 255 -6.34 -14.99 -0.94
CA SER A 255 -7.44 -14.98 -1.91
C SER A 255 -7.02 -14.29 -3.21
N LEU A 256 -7.56 -14.76 -4.34
CA LEU A 256 -7.47 -14.09 -5.64
C LEU A 256 -8.87 -13.57 -6.01
N LYS A 257 -9.09 -12.27 -5.86
CA LYS A 257 -10.39 -11.60 -6.08
C LYS A 257 -10.37 -10.83 -7.39
N LEU A 258 -10.87 -11.43 -8.47
CA LEU A 258 -10.63 -10.96 -9.84
C LEU A 258 -11.34 -9.65 -10.20
N SER A 259 -12.45 -9.33 -9.51
CA SER A 259 -13.20 -8.08 -9.68
C SER A 259 -12.33 -6.84 -9.50
N PHE A 260 -11.50 -6.79 -8.46
CA PHE A 260 -10.60 -5.64 -8.21
C PHE A 260 -9.63 -5.37 -9.36
N PHE A 261 -9.11 -6.43 -10.00
CA PHE A 261 -8.21 -6.28 -11.15
C PHE A 261 -8.97 -5.73 -12.36
N LEU A 262 -10.20 -6.20 -12.60
CA LEU A 262 -11.05 -5.72 -13.68
C LEU A 262 -11.40 -4.24 -13.50
N ASP A 263 -11.78 -3.84 -12.30
CA ASP A 263 -12.14 -2.46 -11.98
C ASP A 263 -10.96 -1.51 -12.22
N THR A 264 -9.75 -1.93 -11.83
CA THR A 264 -8.52 -1.17 -12.11
C THR A 264 -8.21 -1.07 -13.60
N LEU A 265 -8.36 -2.16 -14.36
CA LEU A 265 -8.16 -2.11 -15.82
C LEU A 265 -9.12 -1.10 -16.47
N ARG A 266 -10.37 -1.05 -16.00
CA ARG A 266 -11.37 -0.07 -16.47
C ARG A 266 -11.00 1.36 -16.05
N ALA A 267 -10.57 1.57 -14.81
CA ALA A 267 -10.14 2.86 -14.29
C ALA A 267 -8.96 3.44 -15.09
N LEU A 268 -8.02 2.58 -15.45
CA LEU A 268 -6.85 2.90 -16.29
C LEU A 268 -7.17 2.98 -17.80
N GLY A 269 -8.43 2.77 -18.21
CA GLY A 269 -8.84 2.83 -19.60
C GLY A 269 -8.24 1.73 -20.48
N ILE A 270 -7.82 0.59 -19.91
CA ILE A 270 -7.21 -0.52 -20.63
C ILE A 270 -8.33 -1.36 -21.30
N PRO A 271 -8.43 -1.36 -22.64
CA PRO A 271 -9.55 -1.98 -23.33
C PRO A 271 -9.51 -3.50 -23.25
N ALA A 272 -10.71 -4.08 -23.12
CA ALA A 272 -10.94 -5.52 -23.30
C ALA A 272 -10.71 -5.95 -24.77
N GLY A 273 -10.54 -7.25 -25.00
CA GLY A 273 -10.46 -7.83 -26.35
C GLY A 273 -9.10 -8.43 -26.71
N LEU A 274 -8.36 -8.96 -25.72
CA LEU A 274 -7.08 -9.67 -25.91
C LEU A 274 -5.95 -8.84 -26.55
N VAL A 275 -6.15 -7.54 -26.72
CA VAL A 275 -5.14 -6.59 -27.22
C VAL A 275 -4.03 -6.37 -26.19
N TRP A 276 -4.38 -6.50 -24.91
CA TRP A 276 -3.48 -6.32 -23.78
C TRP A 276 -3.17 -7.65 -23.11
N LYS A 277 -1.90 -7.83 -22.75
CA LYS A 277 -1.46 -8.95 -21.93
C LYS A 277 -1.59 -8.59 -20.46
N VAL A 278 -2.50 -9.24 -19.75
CA VAL A 278 -2.71 -9.08 -18.30
C VAL A 278 -2.07 -10.23 -17.54
N GLU A 279 -1.17 -9.93 -16.61
CA GLU A 279 -0.52 -10.91 -15.74
C GLU A 279 -0.78 -10.57 -14.27
N ILE A 280 -0.92 -11.59 -13.42
CA ILE A 280 -1.05 -11.44 -11.97
C ILE A 280 0.07 -12.24 -11.30
N ILE A 281 0.83 -11.58 -10.43
CA ILE A 281 1.95 -12.14 -9.70
C ILE A 281 1.71 -11.99 -8.21
N PHE A 282 1.70 -13.12 -7.49
CA PHE A 282 1.84 -13.12 -6.03
C PHE A 282 3.33 -13.05 -5.68
N LEU A 283 3.75 -11.93 -5.09
CA LEU A 283 5.11 -11.74 -4.60
C LEU A 283 5.14 -12.11 -3.11
N ILE A 284 5.98 -13.09 -2.76
CA ILE A 284 6.06 -13.64 -1.42
C ILE A 284 7.51 -13.73 -0.93
N PRO A 285 7.75 -13.78 0.39
CA PRO A 285 9.07 -14.11 0.92
C PRO A 285 9.55 -15.48 0.45
N ARG A 286 10.87 -15.63 0.28
CA ARG A 286 11.47 -16.85 -0.29
C ARG A 286 11.14 -18.10 0.55
N GLU A 287 11.10 -17.96 1.86
CA GLU A 287 10.75 -19.02 2.80
C GLU A 287 9.28 -19.48 2.67
N ARG A 288 8.39 -18.64 2.11
CA ARG A 288 6.98 -18.99 1.87
C ARG A 288 6.77 -19.76 0.57
N MET A 289 7.76 -19.79 -0.33
CA MET A 289 7.65 -20.41 -1.65
C MET A 289 7.12 -21.85 -1.64
N PRO A 290 7.57 -22.75 -0.73
CA PRO A 290 7.13 -24.14 -0.71
C PRO A 290 5.69 -24.31 -0.22
N VAL A 291 5.23 -23.43 0.67
CA VAL A 291 3.95 -23.59 1.39
C VAL A 291 2.83 -22.70 0.83
N PHE A 292 3.15 -21.64 0.08
CA PHE A 292 2.18 -20.63 -0.34
C PHE A 292 1.06 -21.16 -1.25
N ARG A 293 -0.19 -20.81 -0.96
CA ARG A 293 -1.37 -21.23 -1.71
C ARG A 293 -2.26 -20.05 -2.09
N ILE A 294 -2.71 -20.05 -3.34
CA ILE A 294 -3.74 -19.13 -3.82
C ILE A 294 -5.10 -19.81 -3.59
N SER A 295 -5.89 -19.31 -2.65
CA SER A 295 -7.23 -19.79 -2.33
C SER A 295 -7.94 -18.89 -1.30
N PRO A 296 -9.26 -18.62 -1.43
CA PRO A 296 -10.11 -18.98 -2.56
C PRO A 296 -9.78 -18.18 -3.83
N VAL A 297 -10.39 -18.56 -4.95
CA VAL A 297 -10.48 -17.71 -6.14
C VAL A 297 -11.92 -17.22 -6.18
N GLU A 298 -12.10 -15.91 -6.22
CA GLU A 298 -13.38 -15.22 -6.23
C GLU A 298 -13.55 -14.52 -7.58
N ASP A 299 -14.79 -14.34 -8.02
CA ASP A 299 -15.16 -13.68 -9.28
C ASP A 299 -14.61 -14.37 -10.53
N CYS A 300 -14.66 -15.71 -10.56
CA CYS A 300 -14.18 -16.52 -11.68
C CYS A 300 -14.78 -16.07 -13.01
N GLY A 301 -13.92 -15.83 -13.99
CA GLY A 301 -14.26 -15.34 -15.32
C GLY A 301 -14.26 -13.82 -15.49
N ALA A 302 -14.07 -13.02 -14.43
CA ALA A 302 -14.06 -11.56 -14.54
C ALA A 302 -13.01 -10.99 -15.51
N LEU A 303 -11.93 -11.74 -15.77
CA LEU A 303 -10.84 -11.36 -16.68
C LEU A 303 -10.82 -12.15 -18.00
N GLU A 304 -11.90 -12.87 -18.36
CA GLU A 304 -11.95 -13.66 -19.60
C GLU A 304 -11.59 -12.86 -20.85
N THR A 305 -12.09 -11.63 -20.95
CA THR A 305 -11.83 -10.72 -22.07
C THR A 305 -10.38 -10.21 -22.16
N TYR A 306 -9.57 -10.52 -21.15
CA TYR A 306 -8.13 -10.25 -21.07
C TYR A 306 -7.30 -11.54 -21.15
N GLY A 307 -7.91 -12.65 -21.54
CA GLY A 307 -7.23 -13.92 -21.81
C GLY A 307 -7.16 -14.85 -20.59
N TRP A 308 -7.78 -14.49 -19.47
CA TRP A 308 -7.83 -15.34 -18.29
C TRP A 308 -8.96 -16.36 -18.39
N LYS A 309 -8.60 -17.62 -18.68
CA LYS A 309 -9.57 -18.71 -18.78
C LYS A 309 -10.29 -18.98 -17.45
N LYS A 310 -11.63 -18.95 -17.47
CA LYS A 310 -12.49 -19.25 -16.31
C LYS A 310 -12.28 -20.67 -15.80
N GLY A 311 -12.17 -20.80 -14.47
CA GLY A 311 -11.84 -22.03 -13.77
C GLY A 311 -10.35 -22.40 -13.77
N GLU A 312 -9.50 -21.68 -14.51
CA GLU A 312 -8.05 -21.88 -14.57
C GLU A 312 -7.24 -20.70 -14.02
N GLU A 313 -7.89 -19.70 -13.43
CA GLU A 313 -7.28 -18.44 -12.98
C GLU A 313 -6.19 -18.70 -11.94
N ARG A 314 -6.43 -19.62 -11.00
CA ARG A 314 -5.40 -20.05 -10.03
C ARG A 314 -4.13 -20.56 -10.70
N LYS A 315 -4.24 -21.24 -11.85
CA LYS A 315 -3.10 -21.83 -12.57
C LYS A 315 -2.37 -20.79 -13.41
N GLN A 316 -3.08 -19.74 -13.84
CA GLN A 316 -2.54 -18.64 -14.64
C GLN A 316 -1.80 -17.60 -13.78
N ALA A 317 -2.24 -17.41 -12.53
CA ALA A 317 -1.52 -16.60 -11.55
C ALA A 317 -0.12 -17.15 -11.28
N LYS A 318 0.86 -16.26 -11.30
CA LYS A 318 2.26 -16.60 -11.03
C LYS A 318 2.59 -16.34 -9.57
N VAL A 319 3.60 -17.04 -9.08
CA VAL A 319 4.15 -16.82 -7.73
C VAL A 319 5.65 -16.58 -7.86
N ALA A 320 6.15 -15.55 -7.21
CA ALA A 320 7.55 -15.15 -7.26
C ALA A 320 8.04 -14.64 -5.89
N CYS A 321 9.35 -14.52 -5.71
CA CYS A 321 9.97 -13.77 -4.62
C CYS A 321 10.99 -12.78 -5.16
N LEU A 322 11.28 -11.77 -4.35
CA LEU A 322 12.42 -10.89 -4.57
C LEU A 322 13.72 -11.69 -4.46
N THR A 323 14.69 -11.32 -5.29
CA THR A 323 16.06 -11.83 -5.25
C THR A 323 16.92 -10.67 -4.75
N LEU A 324 17.06 -10.58 -3.43
CA LEU A 324 17.98 -9.62 -2.80
C LEU A 324 19.42 -10.07 -3.09
N ASN A 325 20.33 -9.10 -3.24
CA ASN A 325 21.73 -9.35 -3.59
C ASN A 325 22.56 -9.84 -2.42
#